data_AF-A0A352JEF2-F1
#
_entry.id   AF-A0A352JEF2-F1
#
_cell.length_a   1.000
_cell.length_b   1.000
_cell.length_c   1.000
_cell.angle_alpha   90.00
_cell.angle_beta   90.00
_cell.angle_gamma   90.00
#
_symmetry.space_group_name_H-M   'P 1'
#
loop_
_entity.id
_entity.type
_entity.pdbx_description
1 polymer ?
#
loop_
_entity_poly.entity_id
_entity_poly.type
_entity_poly.pdbx_seq_one_letter_code
_entity_poly.pdbx_strand_id
1 'polypeptide(L)'
;MKNLKHSLMLIAWISWMAFPAIATYADNNQDERSPSPITTLLNSKRQLARELLVELGIGKQYDLYFWNSVDIAYGTGTRTKFSEWLQQTLARVAGWKHVESQYVSRLEANFSEVELQELLELSKRPLMKKLLRAEIQAYEETAEKRARLLYRAWDDYNSGKIKIPSNLMK
;
A
#
# COMPACT_ATOMS: atom_id res chain seq x y z
N MET A 1 27.57 6.11 17.78
CA MET A 1 27.44 4.85 17.00
C MET A 1 26.72 3.70 17.75
N LYS A 2 26.12 3.90 18.93
CA LYS A 2 25.31 2.86 19.61
C LYS A 2 23.80 2.91 19.28
N ASN A 3 23.28 4.04 18.80
CA ASN A 3 21.83 4.26 18.63
C ASN A 3 21.26 3.81 17.27
N LEU A 4 22.11 3.52 16.28
CA LEU A 4 21.65 3.09 14.94
C LEU A 4 21.06 1.67 14.95
N LYS A 5 21.54 0.81 15.86
CA LYS A 5 21.09 -0.58 15.96
C LYS A 5 19.68 -0.73 16.54
N HIS A 6 19.26 0.19 17.41
CA HIS A 6 17.91 0.16 18.00
C HIS A 6 16.86 0.75 17.05
N SER A 7 17.24 1.72 16.22
CA SER A 7 16.35 2.31 15.20
C SER A 7 15.97 1.33 14.08
N LEU A 8 16.86 0.38 13.71
CA LEU A 8 16.58 -0.64 12.71
C LEU A 8 15.66 -1.76 13.21
N MET A 9 15.68 -2.05 14.52
CA MET A 9 14.82 -3.07 15.12
C MET A 9 13.34 -2.64 15.17
N LEU A 10 13.04 -1.34 15.31
CA LEU A 10 11.64 -0.88 15.39
C LEU A 10 10.93 -0.82 14.03
N ILE A 11 11.67 -0.57 12.93
CA ILE A 11 11.10 -0.61 11.56
C ILE A 11 10.62 -2.03 11.21
N ALA A 12 11.25 -3.07 11.79
CA ALA A 12 10.85 -4.46 11.63
C ALA A 12 9.60 -4.85 12.46
N TRP A 13 9.20 -4.05 13.46
CA TRP A 13 8.05 -4.37 14.33
C TRP A 13 6.74 -3.74 13.86
N ILE A 14 6.80 -2.60 13.16
CA ILE A 14 5.61 -1.97 12.57
C ILE A 14 5.08 -2.77 11.36
N SER A 15 5.91 -3.66 10.80
CA SER A 15 5.54 -4.54 9.68
C SER A 15 4.75 -5.80 10.09
N TRP A 16 4.45 -6.00 11.39
CA TRP A 16 3.83 -7.23 11.90
C TRP A 16 2.44 -7.09 12.53
N MET A 17 1.85 -5.90 12.53
CA MET A 17 0.50 -5.65 13.06
C MET A 17 -0.52 -5.30 11.97
N ALA A 18 -0.47 -6.02 10.84
CA ALA A 18 -1.56 -6.04 9.86
C ALA A 18 -2.06 -7.48 9.75
N PHE A 19 -2.83 -7.92 10.75
CA PHE A 19 -3.66 -9.11 10.62
C PHE A 19 -4.92 -8.77 9.83
N PRO A 20 -5.23 -9.49 8.74
CA PRO A 20 -6.59 -9.88 8.46
C PRO A 20 -6.79 -11.31 8.99
N ALA A 21 -7.70 -11.43 9.95
CA ALA A 21 -8.27 -12.71 10.32
C ALA A 21 -9.11 -13.26 9.14
N ILE A 22 -8.88 -14.54 8.80
CA ILE A 22 -9.78 -15.51 8.14
C ILE A 22 -9.95 -15.30 6.61
N ALA A 23 -9.85 -16.29 5.71
CA ALA A 23 -9.97 -17.74 5.81
C ALA A 23 -8.86 -18.48 5.04
N THR A 24 -8.35 -19.55 5.65
CA THR A 24 -7.62 -20.63 4.97
C THR A 24 -8.58 -21.41 4.09
N TYR A 25 -8.39 -21.38 2.77
CA TYR A 25 -8.76 -22.51 1.93
C TYR A 25 -7.47 -23.19 1.48
N ALA A 26 -7.22 -24.34 2.10
CA ALA A 26 -6.34 -25.34 1.53
C ALA A 26 -6.98 -25.85 0.23
N ASP A 27 -6.20 -25.92 -0.83
CA ASP A 27 -6.56 -26.76 -1.97
C ASP A 27 -5.34 -27.59 -2.34
N ASN A 28 -5.24 -28.73 -1.65
CA ASN A 28 -4.54 -29.89 -2.18
C ASN A 28 -5.52 -30.57 -3.13
N ASN A 29 -5.25 -30.57 -4.43
CA ASN A 29 -5.15 -31.80 -5.22
C ASN A 29 -5.02 -31.47 -6.72
N GLN A 30 -4.14 -32.24 -7.35
CA GLN A 30 -3.97 -32.34 -8.80
C GLN A 30 -5.21 -32.95 -9.47
N ASP A 31 -5.22 -32.77 -10.79
CA ASP A 31 -5.84 -33.58 -11.85
C ASP A 31 -7.21 -33.16 -12.44
N GLU A 32 -7.09 -32.74 -13.71
CA GLU A 32 -7.97 -32.92 -14.86
C GLU A 32 -9.50 -32.79 -14.67
N ARG A 33 -10.06 -31.63 -15.07
CA ARG A 33 -11.40 -31.60 -15.70
C ARG A 33 -11.66 -30.32 -16.49
N SER A 34 -12.07 -30.52 -17.76
CA SER A 34 -12.73 -29.64 -18.74
C SER A 34 -13.00 -28.16 -18.36
N PRO A 35 -12.72 -27.17 -19.24
CA PRO A 35 -12.96 -25.76 -18.94
C PRO A 35 -14.47 -25.50 -18.85
N SER A 36 -14.98 -25.51 -17.62
CA SER A 36 -16.32 -25.05 -17.30
C SER A 36 -16.43 -23.53 -17.55
N PRO A 37 -17.61 -23.00 -17.91
CA PRO A 37 -17.83 -21.56 -18.07
C PRO A 37 -17.48 -20.73 -16.83
N ILE A 38 -17.43 -21.35 -15.65
CA ILE A 38 -17.02 -20.73 -14.38
C ILE A 38 -15.56 -20.29 -14.44
N THR A 39 -14.66 -21.09 -15.04
CA THR A 39 -13.23 -20.76 -15.14
C THR A 39 -12.99 -19.54 -16.03
N THR A 40 -13.79 -19.39 -17.09
CA THR A 40 -13.73 -18.24 -18.00
C THR A 40 -14.25 -16.97 -17.33
N LEU A 41 -15.33 -17.07 -16.56
CA LEU A 41 -15.95 -15.97 -15.82
C LEU A 41 -15.08 -15.51 -14.62
N LEU A 42 -14.40 -16.45 -13.96
CA LEU A 42 -13.48 -16.12 -12.87
C LEU A 42 -12.27 -15.32 -13.38
N ASN A 43 -11.74 -15.72 -14.54
CA ASN A 43 -10.65 -15.02 -15.20
C ASN A 43 -11.06 -13.62 -15.69
N SER A 44 -12.30 -13.43 -16.18
CA SER A 44 -12.79 -12.10 -16.58
C SER A 44 -12.91 -11.15 -15.39
N LYS A 45 -13.49 -11.61 -14.27
CA LYS A 45 -13.67 -10.81 -13.07
C LYS A 45 -12.35 -10.37 -12.43
N ARG A 46 -11.40 -11.31 -12.33
CA ARG A 46 -10.05 -11.03 -11.80
C ARG A 46 -9.28 -10.06 -12.69
N GLN A 47 -9.46 -10.16 -14.01
CA GLN A 47 -8.86 -9.23 -14.97
C GLN A 47 -9.46 -7.83 -14.84
N LEU A 48 -10.79 -7.70 -14.74
CA LEU A 48 -11.46 -6.41 -14.51
C LEU A 48 -11.00 -5.74 -13.22
N ALA A 49 -10.87 -6.51 -12.12
CA ALA A 49 -10.34 -6.01 -10.86
C ALA A 49 -8.91 -5.46 -11.00
N ARG A 50 -8.03 -6.16 -11.72
CA ARG A 50 -6.67 -5.68 -12.00
C ARG A 50 -6.67 -4.40 -12.83
N GLU A 51 -7.43 -4.36 -13.92
CA GLU A 51 -7.52 -3.18 -14.78
C GLU A 51 -8.07 -1.98 -14.02
N LEU A 52 -9.07 -2.19 -13.17
CA LEU A 52 -9.61 -1.16 -12.29
C LEU A 52 -8.53 -0.60 -11.36
N LEU A 53 -7.76 -1.45 -10.68
CA LEU A 53 -6.68 -1.00 -9.79
C LEU A 53 -5.60 -0.21 -10.53
N VAL A 54 -5.30 -0.57 -11.79
CA VAL A 54 -4.37 0.16 -12.65
C VAL A 54 -4.93 1.52 -13.05
N GLU A 55 -6.17 1.60 -13.53
CA GLU A 55 -6.82 2.87 -13.92
C GLU A 55 -6.99 3.82 -12.72
N LEU A 56 -7.27 3.28 -11.53
CA LEU A 56 -7.32 4.05 -10.29
C LEU A 56 -5.93 4.49 -9.79
N GLY A 57 -4.84 3.93 -10.33
CA GLY A 57 -3.48 4.27 -9.92
C GLY A 57 -3.10 3.74 -8.54
N ILE A 58 -3.78 2.72 -8.02
CA ILE A 58 -3.59 2.21 -6.65
C ILE A 58 -2.16 1.75 -6.41
N GLY A 59 -1.53 1.09 -7.39
CA GLY A 59 -0.13 0.66 -7.25
C GLY A 59 0.84 1.83 -7.07
N LYS A 60 0.66 2.91 -7.83
CA LYS A 60 1.46 4.13 -7.68
C LYS A 60 1.23 4.76 -6.30
N GLN A 61 -0.03 4.89 -5.88
CA GLN A 61 -0.38 5.42 -4.57
C GLN A 61 0.20 4.59 -3.43
N TYR A 62 0.11 3.26 -3.52
CA TYR A 62 0.67 2.35 -2.52
C TYR A 62 2.17 2.59 -2.32
N ASP A 63 2.95 2.60 -3.41
CA ASP A 63 4.39 2.82 -3.33
C ASP A 63 4.74 4.25 -2.86
N LEU A 64 3.92 5.25 -3.22
CA LEU A 64 4.05 6.62 -2.71
C LEU A 64 3.73 6.74 -1.23
N TYR A 65 2.73 6.02 -0.72
CA TYR A 65 2.35 6.03 0.69
C TYR A 65 3.37 5.25 1.52
N PHE A 66 3.94 4.20 0.94
CA PHE A 66 5.02 3.45 1.54
C PHE A 66 6.28 4.31 1.77
N TRP A 67 6.46 5.38 0.99
CA TRP A 67 7.47 6.43 1.22
C TRP A 67 7.41 6.98 2.64
N ASN A 68 6.23 7.08 3.28
CA ASN A 68 6.12 7.66 4.62
C ASN A 68 7.06 7.00 5.65
N SER A 69 7.42 5.74 5.44
CA SER A 69 8.43 5.04 6.24
C SER A 69 9.83 5.65 6.11
N VAL A 70 10.22 6.07 4.91
CA VAL A 70 11.46 6.82 4.64
C VAL A 70 11.40 8.22 5.24
N ASP A 71 10.25 8.88 5.12
CA ASP A 71 10.02 10.22 5.69
C ASP A 71 10.20 10.21 7.22
N ILE A 72 9.73 9.17 7.91
CA ILE A 72 9.94 8.97 9.35
C ILE A 72 11.42 8.76 9.68
N ALA A 73 12.14 7.96 8.90
CA ALA A 73 13.51 7.56 9.21
C ALA A 73 14.55 8.65 8.92
N TYR A 74 14.33 9.50 7.92
CA TYR A 74 15.34 10.44 7.41
C TYR A 74 14.83 11.87 7.15
N GLY A 75 13.54 12.13 7.33
CA GLY A 75 12.87 13.31 6.78
C GLY A 75 13.02 14.61 7.57
N THR A 76 14.20 15.24 7.55
CA THR A 76 14.34 16.67 7.93
C THR A 76 13.64 17.63 6.95
N GLY A 77 13.01 17.11 5.89
CA GLY A 77 12.35 17.87 4.83
C GLY A 77 13.18 18.03 3.55
N THR A 78 14.28 17.29 3.38
CA THR A 78 15.10 17.38 2.15
C THR A 78 15.18 16.03 1.45
N ARG A 79 14.82 15.98 0.16
CA ARG A 79 15.06 14.80 -0.68
C ARG A 79 16.56 14.68 -0.95
N THR A 80 17.15 13.59 -0.52
CA THR A 80 18.55 13.24 -0.78
C THR A 80 18.62 12.08 -1.77
N LYS A 81 19.75 11.92 -2.47
CA LYS A 81 20.01 10.74 -3.30
C LYS A 81 19.84 9.43 -2.51
N PHE A 82 20.16 9.46 -1.22
CA PHE A 82 19.96 8.31 -0.33
C PHE A 82 18.47 8.02 -0.08
N SER A 83 17.65 9.03 0.21
CA SER A 83 16.20 8.82 0.41
C SER A 83 15.51 8.29 -0.85
N GLU A 84 15.94 8.77 -2.03
CA GLU A 84 15.43 8.29 -3.32
C GLU A 84 15.83 6.83 -3.57
N TRP A 85 17.11 6.49 -3.34
CA TRP A 85 17.60 5.11 -3.42
C TRP A 85 16.84 4.18 -2.45
N LEU A 86 16.62 4.62 -1.21
CA LEU A 86 15.92 3.84 -0.20
C LEU A 86 14.46 3.61 -0.60
N GLN A 87 13.78 4.65 -1.10
CA GLN A 87 12.42 4.53 -1.61
C GLN A 87 12.32 3.51 -2.75
N GLN A 88 13.20 3.59 -3.75
CA GLN A 88 13.23 2.64 -4.86
C GLN A 88 13.51 1.21 -4.37
N THR A 89 14.42 1.07 -3.40
CA THR A 89 14.73 -0.21 -2.78
C THR A 89 13.49 -0.79 -2.09
N LEU A 90 12.77 0.03 -1.32
CA LEU A 90 11.55 -0.35 -0.62
C LEU A 90 10.43 -0.76 -1.58
N ALA A 91 10.16 0.01 -2.63
CA ALA A 91 9.18 -0.36 -3.66
C ALA A 91 9.53 -1.72 -4.31
N ARG A 92 10.82 -2.00 -4.52
CA ARG A 92 11.27 -3.28 -5.08
C ARG A 92 11.08 -4.47 -4.13
N VAL A 93 11.34 -4.29 -2.83
CA VAL A 93 11.35 -5.42 -1.87
C VAL A 93 10.02 -5.62 -1.15
N ALA A 94 9.20 -4.58 -1.03
CA ALA A 94 7.94 -4.60 -0.28
C ALA A 94 6.82 -3.74 -0.90
N GLY A 95 7.02 -3.23 -2.12
CA GLY A 95 6.03 -2.41 -2.82
C GLY A 95 4.87 -3.21 -3.43
N TRP A 96 4.06 -2.50 -4.22
CA TRP A 96 2.76 -2.93 -4.74
C TRP A 96 2.72 -4.36 -5.28
N LYS A 97 3.73 -4.77 -6.05
CA LYS A 97 3.78 -6.09 -6.72
C LYS A 97 3.62 -7.27 -5.75
N HIS A 98 3.95 -7.10 -4.48
CA HIS A 98 3.88 -8.16 -3.46
C HIS A 98 2.51 -8.25 -2.80
N VAL A 99 1.68 -7.21 -2.93
CA VAL A 99 0.36 -7.13 -2.27
C VAL A 99 -0.80 -7.02 -3.26
N GLU A 100 -0.54 -6.77 -4.54
CA GLU A 100 -1.55 -6.63 -5.61
C GLU A 100 -2.58 -7.76 -5.57
N SER A 101 -2.13 -9.01 -5.43
CA SER A 101 -3.02 -10.18 -5.45
C SER A 101 -4.09 -10.13 -4.35
N GLN A 102 -3.79 -9.54 -3.20
CA GLN A 102 -4.75 -9.38 -2.10
C GLN A 102 -5.80 -8.32 -2.42
N TYR A 103 -5.40 -7.22 -3.07
CA TYR A 103 -6.34 -6.19 -3.52
C TYR A 103 -7.28 -6.74 -4.60
N VAL A 104 -6.72 -7.46 -5.58
CA VAL A 104 -7.50 -8.12 -6.63
C VAL A 104 -8.51 -9.10 -6.02
N SER A 105 -8.06 -9.96 -5.09
CA SER A 105 -8.93 -10.95 -4.46
C SER A 105 -10.04 -10.30 -3.62
N ARG A 106 -9.77 -9.14 -2.99
CA ARG A 106 -10.80 -8.37 -2.29
C ARG A 106 -11.85 -7.78 -3.24
N LEU A 107 -11.44 -7.25 -4.40
CA LEU A 107 -12.40 -6.75 -5.38
C LEU A 107 -13.22 -7.91 -5.98
N GLU A 108 -12.57 -9.02 -6.27
CA GLU A 108 -13.20 -10.25 -6.77
C GLU A 108 -14.25 -10.81 -5.80
N ALA A 109 -13.98 -10.76 -4.48
CA ALA A 109 -14.91 -11.27 -3.47
C ALA A 109 -16.12 -10.35 -3.22
N ASN A 110 -15.96 -9.02 -3.35
CA ASN A 110 -16.94 -8.05 -2.85
C ASN A 110 -17.79 -7.38 -3.93
N PHE A 111 -17.39 -7.44 -5.20
CA PHE A 111 -18.11 -6.81 -6.31
C PHE A 111 -18.54 -7.87 -7.30
N SER A 112 -19.65 -7.69 -8.00
CA SER A 112 -20.01 -8.46 -9.18
C SER A 112 -19.17 -8.05 -10.40
N GLU A 113 -19.20 -8.86 -11.46
CA GLU A 113 -18.52 -8.53 -12.72
C GLU A 113 -19.06 -7.23 -13.35
N VAL A 114 -20.38 -7.05 -13.31
CA VAL A 114 -21.06 -5.85 -13.83
C VAL A 114 -20.62 -4.61 -13.05
N GLU A 115 -20.59 -4.67 -11.71
CA GLU A 115 -20.11 -3.54 -10.89
C GLU A 115 -18.64 -3.20 -11.17
N LEU A 116 -17.76 -4.20 -11.35
CA LEU A 116 -16.36 -3.97 -11.71
C LEU A 116 -16.24 -3.32 -13.09
N GLN A 117 -17.06 -3.72 -14.05
CA GLN A 117 -17.12 -3.11 -15.38
C GLN A 117 -17.59 -1.65 -15.30
N GLU A 118 -18.67 -1.37 -14.56
CA GLU A 118 -19.19 -0.01 -14.37
C GLU A 118 -18.16 0.91 -13.69
N LEU A 119 -17.47 0.40 -12.66
CA LEU A 119 -16.41 1.13 -11.97
C LEU A 119 -15.22 1.38 -12.90
N LEU A 120 -14.86 0.42 -13.76
CA LEU A 120 -13.79 0.58 -14.74
C LEU A 120 -14.15 1.61 -15.81
N GLU A 121 -15.41 1.65 -16.26
CA GLU A 121 -15.89 2.67 -17.18
C GLU A 121 -15.90 4.05 -16.54
N LEU A 122 -16.34 4.14 -15.27
CA LEU A 122 -16.31 5.38 -14.50
C LEU A 122 -14.88 5.89 -14.32
N SER A 123 -13.93 5.03 -13.95
CA SER A 123 -12.52 5.40 -13.75
C SER A 123 -11.88 5.88 -15.05
N LYS A 124 -12.33 5.37 -16.20
CA LYS A 124 -11.88 5.81 -17.52
C LYS A 124 -12.38 7.20 -17.92
N ARG A 125 -13.44 7.73 -17.28
CA ARG A 125 -14.00 9.05 -17.63
C ARG A 125 -13.00 10.18 -17.40
N PRO A 126 -12.90 11.18 -18.29
CA PRO A 126 -11.92 12.26 -18.17
C PRO A 126 -11.99 13.03 -16.84
N LEU A 127 -13.20 13.30 -16.34
CA LEU A 127 -13.39 14.01 -15.07
C LEU A 127 -12.89 13.18 -13.89
N MET A 128 -13.12 11.87 -13.90
CA MET A 128 -12.63 10.97 -12.86
C MET A 128 -11.11 10.87 -12.90
N LYS A 129 -10.51 10.72 -14.09
CA LYS A 129 -9.04 10.78 -14.25
C LYS A 129 -8.44 12.08 -13.75
N LYS A 130 -9.10 13.21 -14.01
CA LYS A 130 -8.67 14.52 -13.51
C LYS A 130 -8.68 14.57 -11.99
N LEU A 131 -9.73 14.06 -11.35
CA LEU A 131 -9.83 13.97 -9.90
C LEU A 131 -8.73 13.09 -9.30
N LEU A 132 -8.55 11.87 -9.81
CA LEU A 132 -7.55 10.92 -9.33
C LEU A 132 -6.12 11.46 -9.46
N ARG A 133 -5.81 12.11 -10.58
CA ARG A 133 -4.50 12.76 -10.77
C ARG A 133 -4.30 13.94 -9.82
N ALA A 134 -5.33 14.75 -9.59
CA ALA A 134 -5.24 15.89 -8.68
C ALA A 134 -4.98 15.44 -7.23
N GLU A 135 -5.58 14.33 -6.79
CA GLU A 135 -5.31 13.75 -5.47
C GLU A 135 -3.84 13.29 -5.35
N ILE A 136 -3.35 12.51 -6.32
CA ILE A 136 -1.96 12.03 -6.32
C ILE A 136 -0.98 13.19 -6.35
N GLN A 137 -1.25 14.20 -7.18
CA GLN A 137 -0.42 15.39 -7.28
C GLN A 137 -0.41 16.18 -5.96
N ALA A 138 -1.57 16.38 -5.33
CA ALA A 138 -1.63 17.06 -4.02
C ALA A 138 -0.84 16.28 -2.94
N TYR A 139 -0.87 14.95 -2.99
CA TYR A 139 -0.06 14.12 -2.09
C TYR A 139 1.46 14.29 -2.33
N GLU A 140 1.88 14.34 -3.60
CA GLU A 140 3.29 14.57 -3.98
C GLU A 140 3.74 15.99 -3.59
N GLU A 141 2.93 17.02 -3.84
CA GLU A 141 3.23 18.42 -3.52
C GLU A 141 3.33 18.68 -2.01
N THR A 142 2.59 17.92 -1.20
CA THR A 142 2.67 18.02 0.27
C THR A 142 3.81 17.21 0.89
N ALA A 143 4.60 16.49 0.08
CA ALA A 143 5.59 15.52 0.57
C ALA A 143 6.63 16.13 1.52
N GLU A 144 7.19 17.28 1.19
CA GLU A 144 8.20 17.92 2.04
C GLU A 144 7.64 18.29 3.42
N LYS A 145 6.46 18.92 3.44
CA LYS A 145 5.78 19.31 4.69
C LYS A 145 5.43 18.07 5.51
N ARG A 146 4.88 17.04 4.86
CA ARG A 146 4.56 15.75 5.48
C ARG A 146 5.80 15.12 6.10
N ALA A 147 6.91 15.08 5.37
CA ALA A 147 8.16 14.49 5.85
C ALA A 147 8.66 15.17 7.14
N ARG A 148 8.71 16.51 7.16
CA ARG A 148 9.08 17.27 8.36
C ARG A 148 8.19 16.97 9.57
N LEU A 149 6.88 16.86 9.34
CA LEU A 149 5.92 16.59 10.40
C LEU A 149 6.06 15.17 10.95
N LEU A 150 6.21 14.17 10.06
CA LEU A 150 6.41 12.77 10.45
C LEU A 150 7.72 12.58 11.21
N TYR A 151 8.81 13.17 10.72
CA TYR A 151 10.10 13.13 11.41
C TYR A 151 10.05 13.82 12.78
N ARG A 152 9.41 14.99 12.87
CA ARG A 152 9.22 15.66 14.17
C ARG A 152 8.41 14.80 15.13
N ALA A 153 7.31 14.20 14.67
CA ALA A 153 6.52 13.30 15.51
C ALA A 153 7.35 12.10 16.01
N TRP A 154 8.20 11.54 15.15
CA TRP A 154 9.15 10.49 15.52
C TRP A 154 10.18 10.96 16.56
N ASP A 155 10.77 12.14 16.39
CA ASP A 155 11.72 12.72 17.35
C ASP A 155 11.05 13.06 18.70
N ASP A 156 9.84 13.63 18.67
CA ASP A 156 9.06 13.95 19.86
C ASP A 156 8.64 12.68 20.63
N TYR A 157 8.35 11.58 19.92
CA TYR A 157 8.13 10.27 20.53
C TYR A 157 9.40 9.74 21.20
N ASN A 158 10.54 9.71 20.49
CA ASN A 158 11.79 9.17 21.03
C ASN A 158 12.41 10.03 22.14
N SER A 159 12.10 11.33 22.18
CA SER A 159 12.50 12.23 23.27
C SER A 159 11.53 12.25 24.45
N GLY A 160 10.44 11.48 24.39
CA GLY A 160 9.44 11.36 25.46
C GLY A 160 8.46 12.55 25.57
N LYS A 161 8.46 13.46 24.60
CA LYS A 161 7.46 14.55 24.53
C LYS A 161 6.07 14.03 24.17
N ILE A 162 5.99 12.99 23.34
CA ILE A 162 4.76 12.23 23.12
C ILE A 162 4.74 11.08 24.11
N LYS A 163 3.85 11.17 25.11
CA LYS A 163 3.69 10.14 26.14
C LYS A 163 2.79 9.02 25.63
N ILE A 164 3.25 7.78 25.75
CA ILE A 164 2.39 6.60 25.53
C ILE A 164 1.37 6.56 26.68
N PRO A 165 0.06 6.49 26.38
CA PRO A 165 -0.96 6.29 27.42
C PRO A 165 -0.63 5.08 28.30
N SER A 166 -0.68 5.25 29.61
CA SER A 166 -0.24 4.21 30.57
C SER A 166 -1.03 2.91 30.48
N ASN A 167 -2.28 2.97 30.02
CA ASN A 167 -3.12 1.80 29.78
C ASN A 167 -2.66 0.95 28.57
N LEU A 168 -1.70 1.42 27.77
CA LEU A 168 -1.16 0.70 26.61
C LEU A 168 0.23 0.09 26.87
N MET A 169 0.91 0.47 27.94
CA MET A 169 2.18 -0.14 28.35
C MET A 169 1.88 -1.30 29.30
N LYS A 170 1.79 -2.51 28.75
CA LYS A 170 1.72 -3.77 29.49
C LYS A 170 3.10 -4.42 29.54
#